data_AF-A0A920HJ80-F1
#
_entry.id   AF-A0A920HJ80-F1
#
_cell.length_a   1.000
_cell.length_b   1.000
_cell.length_c   1.000
_cell.angle_alpha   90.00
_cell.angle_beta   90.00
_cell.angle_gamma   90.00
#
_symmetry.space_group_name_H-M   'P 1'
#
loop_
_entity.id
_entity.type
_entity.pdbx_description
1 polymer ?
#
loop_
_entity_poly.entity_id
_entity_poly.type
_entity_poly.pdbx_seq_one_letter_code
_entity_poly.pdbx_strand_id
1 'polypeptide(L)'
;MIDQAVLVEDKIERNNMAKAIIGVMGNLNPHLRDVPDFQHKLWAQLFIMSDFKLEVDSPFEKPSEDIYKNAKPNKLNYPQIHPKYRFYGNNIKKND
;
A
#
# COMPACT_ATOMS: atom_id res chain seq x y z
N MET A 1 14.05 -12.31 0.19
CA MET A 1 14.86 -11.10 -0.09
C MET A 1 14.62 -10.03 0.96
N ILE A 2 13.38 -9.55 1.18
CA ILE A 2 13.10 -8.53 2.19
C ILE A 2 13.36 -9.06 3.61
N ASP A 3 12.90 -10.27 3.93
CA ASP A 3 13.16 -10.90 5.24
C ASP A 3 14.67 -11.06 5.52
N GLN A 4 15.46 -11.33 4.48
CA GLN A 4 16.92 -11.40 4.61
C GLN A 4 17.53 -10.03 4.89
N ALA A 5 17.03 -8.97 4.26
CA ALA A 5 17.50 -7.62 4.51
C ALA A 5 17.21 -7.14 5.94
N VAL A 6 16.13 -7.63 6.57
CA VAL A 6 15.83 -7.34 7.99
C VAL A 6 16.84 -8.01 8.93
N LEU A 7 17.38 -9.18 8.55
CA LEU A 7 18.34 -9.94 9.37
C LEU A 7 19.79 -9.43 9.28
N VAL A 8 20.10 -8.54 8.34
CA VAL A 8 21.47 -8.01 8.17
C VAL A 8 21.79 -7.00 9.27
N GLU A 9 22.86 -7.26 9.99
CA GLU A 9 23.37 -6.42 11.08
C GLU A 9 24.13 -5.19 10.56
N ASP A 10 24.95 -5.35 9.51
CA ASP A 10 25.71 -4.24 8.95
C ASP A 10 24.79 -3.23 8.24
N LYS A 11 24.82 -1.99 8.72
CA LYS A 11 24.03 -0.89 8.18
C LYS A 11 24.37 -0.61 6.71
N ILE A 12 25.63 -0.73 6.32
CA ILE A 12 26.07 -0.43 4.94
C ILE A 12 25.52 -1.50 4.00
N GLU A 13 25.75 -2.78 4.32
CA GLU A 13 25.23 -3.90 3.55
C GLU A 13 23.70 -3.89 3.47
N ARG A 14 23.00 -3.63 4.58
CA ARG A 14 21.54 -3.54 4.64
C ARG A 14 21.00 -2.44 3.73
N ASN A 15 21.61 -1.26 3.75
CA ASN A 15 21.23 -0.14 2.88
C ASN A 15 21.47 -0.45 1.40
N ASN A 16 22.58 -1.11 1.06
CA ASN A 16 22.88 -1.53 -0.31
C ASN A 16 21.87 -2.56 -0.81
N MET A 17 21.52 -3.53 0.03
CA MET A 17 20.51 -4.54 -0.31
C MET A 17 19.12 -3.91 -0.48
N ALA A 18 18.73 -2.96 0.36
CA ALA A 18 17.47 -2.23 0.19
C ALA A 18 17.38 -1.49 -1.15
N LYS A 19 18.47 -0.80 -1.56
CA LYS A 19 18.55 -0.15 -2.88
C LYS A 19 18.45 -1.16 -4.04
N ALA A 20 19.10 -2.31 -3.90
CA ALA A 20 19.02 -3.39 -4.90
C ALA A 20 17.58 -3.93 -5.02
N ILE A 21 16.89 -4.16 -3.90
CA ILE A 21 15.50 -4.62 -3.87
C ILE A 21 14.59 -3.60 -4.57
N ILE A 22 14.76 -2.30 -4.31
CA ILE A 22 13.98 -1.23 -4.97
C ILE A 22 14.21 -1.23 -6.48
N GLY A 23 15.46 -1.44 -6.92
CA GLY A 23 15.77 -1.60 -8.35
C GLY A 23 15.02 -2.77 -8.99
N VAL A 24 14.97 -3.92 -8.31
CA VAL A 24 14.20 -5.09 -8.76
C VAL A 24 12.69 -4.81 -8.78
N MET A 25 12.14 -4.21 -7.72
CA MET A 25 10.71 -3.84 -7.66
C MET A 25 10.34 -2.86 -8.79
N GLY A 26 11.24 -1.92 -9.12
CA GLY A 26 11.04 -0.97 -10.21
C GLY A 26 11.07 -1.58 -11.60
N ASN A 27 11.81 -2.68 -11.78
CA ASN A 27 11.84 -3.43 -13.04
C ASN A 27 10.64 -4.35 -13.21
N LEU A 28 10.13 -4.92 -12.12
CA LEU A 28 8.95 -5.78 -12.15
C LEU A 28 7.65 -5.00 -12.40
N ASN A 29 7.58 -3.74 -11.96
CA ASN A 29 6.40 -2.88 -12.10
C ASN A 29 6.65 -1.68 -13.03
N PRO A 30 6.91 -1.89 -14.33
CA PRO A 30 7.26 -0.82 -15.27
C PRO A 30 6.13 0.19 -15.47
N HIS A 31 4.87 -0.23 -15.30
CA HIS A 31 3.68 0.61 -15.43
C HIS A 31 3.62 1.74 -14.39
N LEU A 32 4.41 1.66 -13.31
CA LEU A 32 4.46 2.72 -12.29
C LEU A 32 5.47 3.82 -12.64
N ARG A 33 6.28 3.68 -13.71
CA ARG A 33 7.31 4.67 -14.08
C ARG A 33 6.73 6.04 -14.46
N ASP A 34 5.52 6.07 -15.01
CA ASP A 34 4.84 7.30 -15.41
C ASP A 34 4.09 7.97 -14.25
N VAL A 35 4.11 7.35 -13.07
CA VAL A 35 3.41 7.84 -11.89
C VAL A 35 4.34 8.80 -11.12
N PRO A 36 3.94 10.06 -10.91
CA PRO A 36 4.64 10.96 -10.00
C PRO A 36 4.86 10.27 -8.65
N ASP A 37 6.04 10.46 -8.06
CA ASP A 37 6.44 9.86 -6.79
C ASP A 37 6.52 8.31 -6.79
N PHE A 38 6.79 7.70 -7.95
CA PHE A 38 6.96 6.24 -8.03
C PHE A 38 7.99 5.69 -7.04
N GLN A 39 9.16 6.35 -6.93
CA GLN A 39 10.22 5.96 -6.00
C GLN A 39 9.71 5.95 -4.55
N HIS A 40 8.94 6.97 -4.16
CA HIS A 40 8.34 7.06 -2.84
C HIS A 40 7.38 5.89 -2.56
N LYS A 41 6.57 5.49 -3.54
CA LYS A 41 5.66 4.33 -3.41
C LYS A 41 6.42 3.00 -3.22
N LEU A 42 7.53 2.81 -3.93
CA LEU A 42 8.36 1.61 -3.77
C LEU A 42 8.99 1.55 -2.37
N TRP A 43 9.52 2.68 -1.88
CA TRP A 43 10.04 2.78 -0.51
C TRP A 43 8.95 2.47 0.51
N ALA A 44 7.75 3.04 0.35
CA ALA A 44 6.63 2.74 1.23
C ALA A 44 6.27 1.24 1.22
N GLN A 45 6.20 0.62 0.04
CA GLN A 45 5.95 -0.82 -0.08
C GLN A 45 7.04 -1.67 0.57
N LEU A 46 8.32 -1.31 0.43
CA LEU A 46 9.43 -2.00 1.08
C LEU A 46 9.27 -2.01 2.62
N PHE A 47 8.91 -0.86 3.22
CA PHE A 47 8.67 -0.77 4.65
C PHE A 47 7.44 -1.59 5.09
N ILE A 48 6.36 -1.54 4.33
CA ILE A 48 5.14 -2.32 4.63
C ILE A 48 5.44 -3.83 4.57
N MET A 49 6.15 -4.28 3.53
CA MET A 49 6.50 -5.70 3.36
C MET A 49 7.49 -6.23 4.41
N SER A 50 8.22 -5.34 5.09
CA SER A 50 9.14 -5.70 6.18
C SER A 50 8.51 -5.58 7.57
N ASP A 51 7.18 -5.46 7.67
CA ASP A 51 6.46 -5.16 8.92
C ASP A 51 7.04 -3.94 9.66
N PHE A 52 7.55 -2.95 8.93
CA PHE A 52 8.21 -1.76 9.49
C PHE A 52 9.47 -2.06 10.34
N LYS A 53 9.97 -3.30 10.35
CA LYS A 53 11.17 -3.72 11.10
C LYS A 53 12.48 -3.31 10.41
N LEU A 54 12.43 -2.94 9.14
CA LEU A 54 13.61 -2.60 8.37
C LEU A 54 14.15 -1.21 8.71
N GLU A 55 15.37 -1.15 9.23
CA GLU A 55 16.07 0.10 9.55
C GLU A 55 17.05 0.51 8.45
N VAL A 56 16.56 1.27 7.47
CA VAL A 56 17.37 1.74 6.33
C VAL A 56 17.27 3.25 6.16
N ASP A 57 18.34 3.85 5.64
CA ASP A 57 18.39 5.28 5.32
C ASP A 57 17.60 5.52 4.02
N SER A 58 16.33 5.88 4.17
CA SER A 58 15.45 6.27 3.06
C SER A 58 15.45 7.79 2.89
N PRO A 59 15.43 8.32 1.65
CA PRO A 59 15.27 9.75 1.40
C PRO A 59 13.84 10.25 1.63
N PHE A 60 12.88 9.34 1.87
CA PHE A 60 11.48 9.65 2.12
C PHE A 60 11.07 9.28 3.54
N GLU A 61 9.99 9.89 4.02
CA GLU A 61 9.43 9.59 5.33
C GLU A 61 8.89 8.16 5.39
N LYS A 62 9.13 7.48 6.52
CA LYS A 62 8.58 6.14 6.74
C LYS A 62 7.06 6.25 6.88
N PRO A 63 6.29 5.38 6.20
CA PRO A 63 4.85 5.32 6.40
C PRO A 63 4.53 5.01 7.87
N SER A 64 3.50 5.66 8.42
CA SER A 64 3.03 5.40 9.78
C SER A 64 2.35 4.03 9.87
N GLU A 65 2.91 3.13 10.68
CA GLU A 65 2.39 1.78 10.91
C GLU A 65 0.93 1.79 11.40
N ASP A 66 0.60 2.73 12.30
CA ASP A 66 -0.73 2.86 12.88
C ASP A 66 -1.79 3.16 11.83
N ILE A 67 -1.48 4.02 10.86
CA ILE A 67 -2.40 4.37 9.79
C ILE A 67 -2.65 3.13 8.93
N TYR A 68 -1.60 2.39 8.54
CA TYR A 68 -1.75 1.23 7.67
C TYR A 68 -2.47 0.05 8.34
N LYS A 69 -2.19 -0.23 9.61
CA LYS A 69 -2.84 -1.35 10.34
C LYS A 69 -4.29 -1.04 10.70
N ASN A 70 -4.61 0.22 11.02
CA ASN A 70 -5.93 0.60 11.50
C ASN A 70 -6.85 1.20 10.41
N ALA A 71 -6.32 1.56 9.23
CA ALA A 71 -7.11 2.05 8.11
C ALA A 71 -7.99 0.93 7.55
N LYS A 72 -9.19 0.81 8.09
CA LYS A 72 -10.25 0.02 7.47
C LYS A 72 -10.70 0.70 6.18
N PRO A 73 -10.98 -0.05 5.11
CA PRO A 73 -11.56 0.53 3.91
C PRO A 73 -12.87 1.23 4.27
N ASN A 74 -13.08 2.41 3.69
CA ASN A 74 -14.32 3.16 3.89
C ASN A 74 -15.50 2.30 3.44
N LYS A 75 -16.54 2.25 4.27
CA LYS A 75 -17.80 1.63 3.87
C LYS A 75 -18.40 2.45 2.74
N LEU A 76 -18.52 1.84 1.56
CA LEU A 76 -19.27 2.44 0.46
C LEU A 76 -20.76 2.33 0.80
N ASN A 77 -21.47 3.46 0.79
CA ASN A 77 -22.92 3.43 0.83
C ASN A 77 -23.39 2.81 -0.48
N TYR A 78 -24.20 1.75 -0.38
CA TYR A 78 -24.86 1.20 -1.56
C TYR A 78 -25.77 2.29 -2.14
N PRO A 79 -25.74 2.56 -3.46
CA PRO A 79 -26.58 3.59 -4.06
C PRO A 79 -28.06 3.27 -3.80
N GLN A 80 -28.71 4.12 -3.01
CA GLN A 80 -30.14 4.02 -2.74
C GLN A 80 -30.90 4.58 -3.93
N ILE A 81 -31.31 3.71 -4.85
CA ILE A 81 -32.15 4.11 -5.98
C ILE A 81 -33.56 4.36 -5.42
N HIS A 82 -34.05 5.60 -5.52
CA HIS A 82 -35.45 5.96 -5.29
C HIS A 82 -36.16 6.09 -6.64
N PRO A 83 -36.62 4.98 -7.26
CA PRO A 83 -37.23 5.07 -8.57
C PRO A 83 -38.56 5.83 -8.47
N LYS A 84 -38.73 6.86 -9.32
CA LYS A 84 -39.98 7.65 -9.43
C LYS A 84 -41.18 6.78 -9.82
N TYR A 85 -40.93 5.69 -10.55
CA TYR A 85 -41.94 4.73 -10.98
C TYR A 85 -41.53 3.31 -10.57
N ARG A 86 -42.49 2.52 -10.08
CA ARG A 86 -42.27 1.10 -9.72
C ARG A 86 -42.22 0.23 -10.97
N PHE A 87 -41.07 0.18 -11.64
CA PHE A 87 -40.81 -0.92 -12.57
C PHE A 87 -40.37 -2.15 -11.77
N TYR A 88 -40.82 -3.32 -12.19
CA TYR A 88 -40.64 -4.61 -11.51
C TYR A 88 -39.24 -4.79 -10.90
N GLY A 89 -39.17 -5.19 -9.62
CA GLY A 89 -37.92 -5.66 -9.01
C GLY A 89 -37.55 -5.10 -7.64
N ASN A 90 -38.08 -3.94 -7.21
CA ASN A 90 -37.78 -3.36 -5.89
C ASN A 90 -38.99 -3.41 -4.94
N ASN A 91 -39.27 -4.59 -4.38
CA ASN A 91 -40.43 -4.80 -3.49
C ASN A 91 -40.11 -4.76 -1.99
N ILE A 92 -38.84 -4.74 -1.60
CA ILE A 92 -38.45 -4.80 -0.18
C ILE A 92 -37.68 -3.54 0.19
N LYS A 93 -38.38 -2.53 0.69
CA LYS A 93 -37.75 -1.48 1.50
C LYS A 93 -37.53 -2.08 2.90
N LYS A 94 -36.29 -2.22 3.33
CA LYS A 94 -35.98 -2.47 4.73
C LYS A 94 -36.29 -1.17 5.47
N ASN A 95 -37.39 -1.15 6.23
CA ASN A 95 -37.65 -0.06 7.17
C ASN A 95 -36.60 -0.17 8.29
N ASP A 96 -36.04 0.98 8.67
CA ASP A 96 -35.17 1.14 9.83
C ASP A 96 -35.91 0.82 11.15
#